data_AF-A0A7C5TVS7-F1
#
_entry.id   AF-A0A7C5TVS7-F1
#
_cell.length_a   1.000
_cell.length_b   1.000
_cell.length_c   1.000
_cell.angle_alpha   90.00
_cell.angle_beta   90.00
_cell.angle_gamma   90.00
#
_symmetry.space_group_name_H-M   'P 1'
#
loop_
_entity.id
_entity.type
_entity.pdbx_description
1 polymer ?
#
loop_
_entity_poly.entity_id
_entity_poly.type
_entity_poly.pdbx_seq_one_letter_code
_entity_poly.pdbx_strand_id
1 'polypeptide(L)'
;MSFADTVEGIAARAGLKVVKTNPDFVTCTMGLAGGRTQIVFLHPAGDLAGHPVVNISTVVRELPATPLPSEVADGFLRANQGFKLGSFGILEQGGQRLLVFGHNMILDRLEPDELALVVAVLAKTGDDWEAKLGGGDRF
;
A
#
# COMPACT_ATOMS: atom_id res chain seq x y z
N MET A 1 18.91 -0.31 15.59
CA MET A 1 17.93 0.63 14.98
C MET A 1 16.77 -0.22 14.49
N SER A 2 15.53 0.11 14.85
CA SER A 2 14.36 -0.68 14.42
C SER A 2 13.96 -0.34 12.97
N PHE A 3 13.16 -1.20 12.33
CA PHE A 3 12.58 -0.91 11.02
C PHE A 3 11.80 0.40 11.03
N ALA A 4 10.91 0.58 12.01
CA ALA A 4 10.09 1.77 12.13
C ALA A 4 10.91 3.06 12.30
N ASP A 5 12.04 3.02 13.02
CA ASP A 5 12.92 4.19 13.16
C ASP A 5 13.63 4.53 11.84
N THR A 6 14.06 3.52 11.08
CA THR A 6 14.68 3.73 9.75
C THR A 6 13.68 4.36 8.79
N VAL A 7 12.46 3.80 8.70
CA VAL A 7 11.39 4.31 7.83
C VAL A 7 10.97 5.71 8.24
N GLU A 8 10.80 5.98 9.53
CA GLU A 8 10.49 7.32 10.04
C GLU A 8 11.54 8.35 9.65
N GLY A 9 12.84 8.00 9.76
CA GLY A 9 13.92 8.88 9.33
C GLY A 9 13.90 9.20 7.83
N ILE A 10 13.61 8.22 6.97
CA ILE A 10 13.47 8.43 5.53
C ILE A 10 12.22 9.27 5.23
N ALA A 11 11.08 8.94 5.84
CA ALA A 11 9.81 9.63 5.65
C ALA A 11 9.87 11.11 6.09
N ALA A 12 10.54 11.41 7.21
CA ALA A 12 10.75 12.77 7.68
C ALA A 12 11.53 13.61 6.65
N ARG A 13 12.56 13.04 6.03
CA ARG A 13 13.31 13.69 4.94
C ARG A 13 12.47 13.86 3.67
N ALA A 14 11.52 12.96 3.45
CA ALA A 14 10.56 13.01 2.34
C ALA A 14 9.42 14.03 2.57
N GLY A 15 9.38 14.71 3.72
CA GLY A 15 8.29 15.60 4.10
C GLY A 15 6.98 14.88 4.47
N LEU A 16 7.04 13.55 4.66
CA LEU A 16 5.88 12.74 5.06
C LEU A 16 5.75 12.72 6.58
N LYS A 17 4.52 12.90 7.06
CA LYS A 17 4.19 12.70 8.47
C LYS A 17 3.76 11.26 8.68
N VAL A 18 4.52 10.53 9.48
CA VAL A 18 4.24 9.12 9.77
C VAL A 18 3.91 8.88 11.24
N VAL A 19 3.20 7.78 11.49
CA VAL A 19 2.88 7.29 12.83
C VAL A 19 3.43 5.87 12.96
N LYS A 20 4.34 5.68 13.93
CA LYS A 20 4.83 4.36 14.32
C LYS A 20 3.74 3.67 15.13
N THR A 21 3.14 2.63 14.54
CA THR A 21 2.09 1.85 15.20
C THR A 21 2.71 0.77 16.09
N ASN A 22 3.78 0.13 15.60
CA ASN A 22 4.63 -0.81 16.33
C ASN A 22 6.03 -0.85 15.65
N PRO A 23 7.00 -1.63 16.15
CA PRO A 23 8.36 -1.68 15.59
C PRO A 23 8.46 -2.06 14.10
N ASP A 24 7.46 -2.76 13.58
CA ASP A 24 7.41 -3.29 12.21
C ASP A 24 6.33 -2.63 11.36
N PHE A 25 5.65 -1.59 11.88
CA PHE A 25 4.49 -1.04 11.21
C PHE A 25 4.41 0.48 11.36
N VAL A 26 4.53 1.16 10.23
CA VAL A 26 4.48 2.62 10.10
C VAL A 26 3.33 2.99 9.18
N THR A 27 2.60 4.03 9.50
CA THR A 27 1.51 4.53 8.66
C THR A 27 1.73 5.98 8.26
N CYS A 28 1.26 6.36 7.07
CA CYS A 28 1.23 7.72 6.56
C CYS A 28 -0.18 8.04 6.10
N THR A 29 -0.72 9.20 6.49
CA THR A 29 -2.01 9.67 5.97
C THR A 29 -1.78 10.67 4.86
N MET A 30 -2.32 10.38 3.68
CA MET A 30 -2.22 11.25 2.50
C MET A 30 -3.55 11.96 2.26
N GLY A 31 -3.49 13.29 2.19
CA GLY A 31 -4.63 14.10 1.74
C GLY A 31 -4.80 14.03 0.23
N LEU A 32 -6.03 13.89 -0.22
CA LEU A 32 -6.43 13.77 -1.62
C LEU A 32 -7.45 14.86 -1.99
N ALA A 33 -7.80 14.91 -3.27
CA ALA A 33 -8.79 15.87 -3.76
C ALA A 33 -10.15 15.68 -3.07
N GLY A 34 -10.89 16.78 -2.88
CA GLY A 34 -12.22 16.73 -2.27
C GLY A 34 -12.23 16.42 -0.78
N GLY A 35 -11.10 16.58 -0.08
CA GLY A 35 -11.00 16.32 1.36
C GLY A 35 -10.94 14.84 1.74
N ARG A 36 -10.83 13.94 0.75
CA ARG A 36 -10.60 12.51 0.96
C ARG A 36 -9.19 12.28 1.51
N THR A 37 -9.00 11.16 2.19
CA THR A 37 -7.69 10.75 2.70
C THR A 37 -7.49 9.27 2.48
N GLN A 38 -6.25 8.87 2.25
CA GLN A 38 -5.86 7.46 2.26
C GLN A 38 -4.78 7.18 3.30
N ILE A 39 -4.85 6.00 3.90
CA ILE A 39 -3.83 5.51 4.84
C ILE A 39 -2.91 4.57 4.06
N VAL A 40 -1.63 4.94 4.01
CA VAL A 40 -0.58 4.13 3.44
C VAL A 40 0.20 3.45 4.55
N PHE A 41 0.39 2.14 4.42
CA PHE A 41 1.05 1.25 5.34
C PHE A 41 2.46 0.95 4.85
N LEU A 42 3.43 0.98 5.75
CA LEU A 42 4.82 0.62 5.51
C LEU A 42 5.22 -0.45 6.53
N HIS A 43 5.57 -1.63 6.03
CA HIS A 43 5.91 -2.78 6.87
C HIS A 43 6.99 -3.64 6.21
N PRO A 44 7.77 -4.42 6.97
CA PRO A 44 8.80 -5.27 6.40
C PRO A 44 8.15 -6.38 5.56
N ALA A 45 8.70 -6.59 4.36
CA ALA A 45 8.27 -7.62 3.42
C ALA A 45 9.24 -8.81 3.35
N GLY A 46 10.32 -8.76 4.13
CA GLY A 46 11.37 -9.77 4.16
C GLY A 46 12.72 -9.20 3.75
N ASP A 47 13.55 -10.05 3.14
CA ASP A 47 14.91 -9.76 2.73
C ASP A 47 15.13 -10.22 1.28
N LEU A 48 15.83 -9.42 0.50
CA LEU A 48 16.24 -9.73 -0.86
C LEU A 48 17.76 -9.66 -0.97
N ALA A 49 18.42 -10.83 -0.96
CA ALA A 49 19.86 -10.96 -1.09
C ALA A 49 20.66 -10.16 -0.04
N GLY A 50 20.21 -10.17 1.22
CA GLY A 50 20.81 -9.44 2.34
C GLY A 50 20.35 -7.99 2.47
N HIS A 51 19.40 -7.56 1.63
CA HIS A 51 18.81 -6.23 1.70
C HIS A 51 17.38 -6.29 2.25
N PRO A 52 17.07 -5.59 3.37
CA PRO A 52 15.72 -5.52 3.89
C PRO A 52 14.75 -4.92 2.87
N VAL A 53 13.58 -5.51 2.75
CA VAL A 53 12.52 -5.04 1.84
C VAL A 53 11.40 -4.43 2.66
N VAL A 54 10.91 -3.27 2.22
CA VAL A 54 9.69 -2.64 2.73
C VAL A 54 8.56 -2.85 1.72
N ASN A 55 7.41 -3.30 2.20
CA ASN A 55 6.16 -3.18 1.47
C ASN A 55 5.51 -1.84 1.82
N ILE A 56 5.13 -1.10 0.79
CA ILE A 56 4.35 0.12 0.89
C ILE A 56 3.01 -0.19 0.25
N SER A 57 1.90 -0.05 0.97
CA SER A 57 0.57 -0.42 0.44
C SER A 57 -0.53 0.45 0.99
N THR A 58 -1.64 0.53 0.27
CA THR A 58 -2.90 1.12 0.76
C THR A 58 -4.00 0.07 0.67
N VAL A 59 -4.94 0.13 1.59
CA VAL A 59 -6.18 -0.65 1.49
C VAL A 59 -7.08 0.01 0.46
N VAL A 60 -7.63 -0.79 -0.45
CA VAL A 60 -8.60 -0.35 -1.45
C VAL A 60 -10.01 -0.72 -1.01
N ARG A 61 -10.17 -1.94 -0.48
CA ARG A 61 -11.45 -2.39 0.08
C ARG A 61 -11.27 -3.63 0.96
N GLU A 62 -12.15 -3.81 1.93
CA GLU A 62 -12.39 -5.13 2.51
C GLU A 62 -13.11 -6.02 1.49
N LEU A 63 -12.66 -7.27 1.39
CA LEU A 63 -13.22 -8.30 0.54
C LEU A 63 -14.13 -9.22 1.35
N PRO A 64 -15.14 -9.85 0.71
CA PRO A 64 -15.93 -10.86 1.38
C PRO A 64 -15.07 -12.06 1.83
N ALA A 65 -15.55 -12.77 2.84
CA ALA A 65 -14.92 -14.01 3.30
C ALA A 65 -14.92 -15.10 2.20
N THR A 66 -15.90 -15.05 1.29
CA THR A 66 -15.97 -15.96 0.15
C THR A 66 -14.91 -15.63 -0.90
N PRO A 67 -14.41 -16.64 -1.65
CA PRO A 67 -13.55 -16.39 -2.80
C PRO A 67 -14.20 -15.43 -3.80
N LEU A 68 -13.39 -14.57 -4.42
CA LEU A 68 -13.87 -13.70 -5.48
C LEU A 68 -14.33 -14.54 -6.68
N PRO A 69 -15.38 -14.11 -7.41
CA PRO A 69 -15.69 -14.68 -8.71
C PRO A 69 -14.44 -14.66 -9.62
N SER A 70 -14.22 -15.73 -10.37
CA SER A 70 -13.02 -15.88 -11.22
C SER A 70 -12.85 -14.70 -12.18
N GLU A 71 -13.93 -14.23 -12.79
CA GLU A 71 -13.92 -13.08 -13.70
C GLU A 71 -13.39 -11.81 -13.02
N VAL A 72 -13.74 -11.60 -11.76
CA VAL A 72 -13.30 -10.44 -10.97
C VAL A 72 -11.82 -10.59 -10.61
N ALA A 73 -11.40 -11.77 -10.16
CA ALA A 73 -10.00 -12.05 -9.86
C ALA A 73 -9.10 -11.87 -11.10
N ASP A 74 -9.52 -12.43 -12.24
CA ASP A 74 -8.84 -12.26 -13.53
C ASP A 74 -8.82 -10.79 -13.98
N GLY A 75 -9.88 -10.04 -13.67
CA GLY A 75 -9.94 -8.60 -13.88
C GLY A 75 -8.83 -7.85 -13.16
N PHE A 76 -8.60 -8.16 -11.88
CA PHE A 76 -7.50 -7.58 -11.11
C PHE A 76 -6.12 -8.03 -11.64
N LEU A 77 -5.96 -9.30 -12.02
CA LEU A 77 -4.72 -9.79 -12.62
C LEU A 77 -4.38 -9.10 -13.94
N ARG A 78 -5.38 -8.85 -14.80
CA ARG A 78 -5.20 -8.07 -16.03
C ARG A 78 -4.87 -6.61 -15.73
N ALA A 79 -5.55 -6.00 -14.74
CA ALA A 79 -5.26 -4.64 -14.33
C ALA A 79 -3.79 -4.48 -13.87
N ASN A 80 -3.24 -5.48 -13.17
CA ASN A 80 -1.84 -5.50 -12.74
C ASN A 80 -0.84 -5.33 -13.89
N GLN A 81 -1.14 -5.83 -15.09
CA GLN A 81 -0.27 -5.68 -16.26
C GLN A 81 -0.20 -4.22 -16.76
N GLY A 82 -1.22 -3.41 -16.44
CA GLY A 82 -1.29 -2.00 -16.83
C GLY A 82 -0.49 -1.06 -15.93
N PHE A 83 -0.26 -1.44 -14.67
CA PHE A 83 0.44 -0.57 -13.72
C PHE A 83 1.95 -0.58 -13.95
N LYS A 84 2.56 0.61 -13.88
CA LYS A 84 4.02 0.77 -13.90
C LYS A 84 4.63 0.76 -12.51
N LEU A 85 3.80 1.01 -11.50
CA LEU A 85 4.16 1.02 -10.10
C LEU A 85 3.07 0.31 -9.31
N GLY A 86 3.50 -0.64 -8.46
CA GLY A 86 2.62 -1.40 -7.59
C GLY A 86 1.73 -2.43 -8.30
N SER A 87 1.01 -3.20 -7.50
CA SER A 87 0.06 -4.20 -7.95
C SER A 87 -1.03 -4.44 -6.91
N PHE A 88 -2.16 -4.96 -7.35
CA PHE A 88 -3.17 -5.53 -6.47
C PHE A 88 -2.67 -6.83 -5.85
N GLY A 89 -2.94 -6.96 -4.56
CA GLY A 89 -2.79 -8.18 -3.79
C GLY A 89 -3.95 -8.34 -2.81
N ILE A 90 -4.00 -9.52 -2.17
CA ILE A 90 -4.90 -9.79 -1.06
C ILE A 90 -4.04 -9.92 0.19
N LEU A 91 -4.34 -9.09 1.19
CA LEU A 91 -3.74 -9.18 2.52
C LEU A 91 -4.74 -9.83 3.47
N GLU A 92 -4.32 -10.89 4.16
CA GLU A 92 -5.12 -11.52 5.21
C GLU A 92 -4.59 -11.07 6.58
N GLN A 93 -5.42 -10.36 7.34
CA GLN A 93 -5.04 -9.81 8.63
C GLN A 93 -6.22 -9.90 9.61
N GLY A 94 -6.01 -10.54 10.76
CA GLY A 94 -7.05 -10.63 11.81
C GLY A 94 -8.35 -11.31 11.36
N GLY A 95 -8.28 -12.22 10.38
CA GLY A 95 -9.46 -12.87 9.79
C GLY A 95 -10.18 -12.03 8.73
N GLN A 96 -9.73 -10.80 8.48
CA GLN A 96 -10.20 -9.98 7.37
C GLN A 96 -9.36 -10.24 6.12
N ARG A 97 -10.02 -10.13 4.95
CA ARG A 97 -9.36 -10.20 3.64
C ARG A 97 -9.44 -8.82 3.03
N LEU A 98 -8.30 -8.19 2.79
CA LEU A 98 -8.23 -6.82 2.29
C LEU A 98 -7.65 -6.84 0.88
N LEU A 99 -8.35 -6.20 -0.06
CA LEU A 99 -7.77 -5.83 -1.34
C LEU A 99 -6.82 -4.66 -1.08
N VAL A 100 -5.54 -4.88 -1.37
CA VAL A 100 -4.50 -3.87 -1.21
C VAL A 100 -3.88 -3.55 -2.56
N PHE A 101 -3.46 -2.30 -2.73
CA PHE A 101 -2.58 -1.90 -3.82
C PHE A 101 -1.23 -1.53 -3.21
N GLY A 102 -0.16 -2.21 -3.61
CA GLY A 102 1.12 -2.07 -2.93
C GLY A 102 2.33 -2.31 -3.82
N HIS A 103 3.48 -1.90 -3.31
CA HIS A 103 4.77 -1.95 -3.98
C HIS A 103 5.88 -2.32 -2.99
N ASN A 104 6.85 -3.12 -3.43
CA ASN A 104 8.00 -3.52 -2.61
C ASN A 104 9.23 -2.72 -3.03
N MET A 105 9.97 -2.22 -2.05
CA MET A 105 11.21 -1.46 -2.26
C MET A 105 12.31 -1.96 -1.34
N ILE A 106 13.56 -1.82 -1.79
CA ILE A 106 14.73 -2.16 -1.00
C ILE A 106 15.00 -1.01 -0.02
N LEU A 107 14.85 -1.26 1.28
CA LEU A 107 14.80 -0.23 2.33
C LEU A 107 16.12 0.54 2.45
N ASP A 108 17.26 -0.12 2.33
CA ASP A 108 18.58 0.51 2.49
C ASP A 108 19.01 1.33 1.26
N ARG A 109 18.24 1.25 0.15
CA ARG A 109 18.42 2.05 -1.06
C ARG A 109 17.28 3.03 -1.29
N LEU A 110 16.35 3.12 -0.34
CA LEU A 110 15.15 3.94 -0.48
C LEU A 110 15.49 5.42 -0.31
N GLU A 111 15.37 6.17 -1.41
CA GLU A 111 15.55 7.62 -1.38
C GLU A 111 14.26 8.33 -0.91
N PRO A 112 14.37 9.44 -0.15
CA PRO A 112 13.20 10.15 0.37
C PRO A 112 12.19 10.59 -0.70
N ASP A 113 12.68 11.14 -1.82
CA ASP A 113 11.80 11.61 -2.91
C ASP A 113 11.08 10.45 -3.61
N GLU A 114 11.74 9.30 -3.72
CA GLU A 114 11.14 8.09 -4.28
C GLU A 114 10.03 7.57 -3.34
N LEU A 115 10.29 7.56 -2.04
CA LEU A 115 9.28 7.21 -1.04
C LEU A 115 8.06 8.14 -1.12
N ALA A 116 8.26 9.46 -1.18
CA ALA A 116 7.16 10.43 -1.31
C ALA A 116 6.32 10.17 -2.56
N LEU A 117 6.98 9.93 -3.70
CA LEU A 117 6.29 9.66 -4.96
C LEU A 117 5.51 8.35 -4.90
N VAL A 118 6.11 7.27 -4.39
CA VAL A 118 5.43 5.97 -4.27
C VAL A 118 4.22 6.07 -3.35
N VAL A 119 4.37 6.69 -2.18
CA VAL A 119 3.25 6.91 -1.23
C VAL A 119 2.12 7.69 -1.89
N ALA A 120 2.42 8.76 -2.62
CA ALA A 120 1.41 9.56 -3.32
C ALA A 120 0.69 8.77 -4.43
N VAL A 121 1.43 8.03 -5.25
CA VAL A 121 0.86 7.21 -6.34
C VAL A 121 -0.01 6.09 -5.78
N LEU A 122 0.46 5.38 -4.75
CA LEU A 122 -0.32 4.31 -4.13
C LEU A 122 -1.60 4.85 -3.49
N ALA A 123 -1.50 5.94 -2.70
CA ALA A 123 -2.67 6.58 -2.08
C ALA A 123 -3.70 7.01 -3.13
N LYS A 124 -3.27 7.71 -4.19
CA LYS A 124 -4.18 8.13 -5.27
C LYS A 124 -4.80 6.94 -5.98
N THR A 125 -4.00 5.91 -6.31
CA THR A 125 -4.50 4.73 -7.02
C THR A 125 -5.51 3.97 -6.17
N GLY A 126 -5.23 3.79 -4.88
CA GLY A 126 -6.17 3.17 -3.94
C GLY A 126 -7.49 3.94 -3.87
N ASP A 127 -7.44 5.27 -3.80
CA ASP A 127 -8.62 6.12 -3.78
C ASP A 127 -9.45 6.05 -5.07
N ASP A 128 -8.80 6.13 -6.23
CA ASP A 128 -9.46 6.02 -7.52
C ASP A 128 -10.18 4.66 -7.67
N TRP A 129 -9.55 3.59 -7.17
CA TRP A 129 -10.13 2.25 -7.21
C TRP A 129 -11.20 2.02 -6.15
N GLU A 130 -11.05 2.58 -4.96
CA GLU A 130 -12.10 2.59 -3.94
C GLU A 130 -13.37 3.26 -4.49
N ALA A 131 -13.23 4.43 -5.13
CA ALA A 131 -14.35 5.12 -5.77
C ALA A 131 -14.97 4.29 -6.92
N LYS A 132 -14.14 3.67 -7.76
CA LYS A 132 -14.58 2.82 -8.87
C LYS A 132 -15.34 1.57 -8.40
N LEU A 133 -14.93 0.98 -7.27
CA LEU A 133 -15.54 -0.22 -6.70
C LEU A 133 -16.73 0.12 -5.79
N GLY A 134 -16.74 1.28 -5.15
CA GLY A 134 -17.82 1.76 -4.28
C GLY A 134 -19.08 2.17 -5.05
N GLY A 135 -18.97 2.46 -6.35
CA GLY A 135 -20.10 2.85 -7.21
C GLY A 135 -21.04 1.73 -7.67
N GLY A 136 -20.94 0.51 -7.13
CA GLY A 136 -21.91 -0.56 -7.41
C GLY A 136 -21.74 -1.77 -6.51
N ASP A 137 -22.84 -2.53 -6.35
CA ASP A 137 -22.90 -3.88 -5.77
C ASP A 137 -22.11 -4.86 -6.64
N ARG A 138 -20.79 -4.67 -6.74
CA ARG A 138 -19.90 -5.52 -7.55
C ARG A 138 -19.10 -6.43 -6.65
N PHE A 139 -19.80 -7.28 -5.90
CA PHE A 139 -19.34 -8.60 -5.45
C PHE A 139 -20.54 -9.51 -5.23
#